data_AF-A0A924DW42-F1
#
_entry.id   AF-A0A924DW42-F1
#
_cell.length_a   1.000
_cell.length_b   1.000
_cell.length_c   1.000
_cell.angle_alpha   90.00
_cell.angle_beta   90.00
_cell.angle_gamma   90.00
#
_symmetry.space_group_name_H-M   'P 1'
#
loop_
_entity.id
_entity.type
_entity.pdbx_description
1 polymer ?
#
loop_
_entity_poly.entity_id
_entity_poly.type
_entity_poly.pdbx_seq_one_letter_code
_entity_poly.pdbx_strand_id
1 'polypeptide(L)'
;MGRRVTILGSLAMMAVSSCGAPPPLPSPPVHIPVTQQSAAPLAAPSHSGTSQAIAIDTLAKGDQSLMHQPGYQIIRSAGELQSLARQAGLKDFDTEVDWGEQMVVAVFAGDRPGTIDIASMQAKGDILTAKVTFQPGTGAPSGSGAGSRAYHLVVVPKSTAELNVRGLPEPQAAVPTPTASAAASPAPVPVAGSSGAPVTAPPGTSQDVVQLIAQGPTSGVKQPVNVVIQNAEEWNAVWGVHAKGIPQAQSQPAIDLTKRSIIGIFLGEQTQGVSGIAIDSIEPGNGKVIIKGHVVGGGQAAAQPFLIMSVPKTSATVEVQIQGGPQAQTLGNPGGNAQAGAGQPGAQPAQPAAPTGFGQPGSMAGKPGFGQPVGGSSLGGMPGGPNLGSQPAPPFPGRGGILGGGGGGLPGP
;
A
#
# COMPACT_ATOMS: atom_id res chain seq x y z
N MET A 1 31.57 48.95 -46.22
CA MET A 1 32.76 48.28 -45.65
C MET A 1 32.28 47.04 -44.90
N GLY A 2 32.61 45.79 -45.15
CA GLY A 2 33.30 45.08 -46.22
C GLY A 2 33.01 43.60 -45.92
N ARG A 3 32.26 42.92 -46.80
CA ARG A 3 31.92 41.48 -46.68
C ARG A 3 33.10 40.65 -47.20
N ARG A 4 33.54 39.65 -46.44
CA ARG A 4 34.35 38.54 -46.96
C ARG A 4 33.50 37.27 -46.91
N VAL A 5 33.25 36.76 -48.10
CA VAL A 5 32.66 35.45 -48.41
C VAL A 5 33.82 34.51 -48.67
N THR A 6 33.85 33.36 -47.99
CA THR A 6 34.76 32.26 -48.30
C THR A 6 33.93 31.05 -48.72
N ILE A 7 34.08 30.66 -49.98
CA ILE A 7 33.52 29.45 -50.58
C ILE A 7 34.70 28.48 -50.79
N LEU A 8 34.60 27.29 -50.22
CA LEU A 8 35.37 26.07 -50.50
C LEU A 8 34.35 24.96 -50.28
N GLY A 9 34.06 24.03 -51.18
CA GLY A 9 34.82 23.47 -52.28
C GLY A 9 34.55 21.97 -52.23
N SER A 10 33.77 21.46 -53.18
CA SER A 10 33.29 20.09 -53.27
C SER A 10 34.40 19.03 -53.25
N LEU A 11 34.16 17.91 -52.57
CA LEU A 11 34.84 16.65 -52.88
C LEU A 11 33.82 15.50 -52.84
N ALA A 12 33.50 14.99 -54.02
CA ALA A 12 32.76 13.75 -54.21
C ALA A 12 33.73 12.57 -54.05
N MET A 13 33.39 11.60 -53.21
CA MET A 13 34.02 10.28 -53.18
C MET A 13 32.98 9.23 -53.57
N MET A 14 33.18 8.64 -54.75
CA MET A 14 32.51 7.43 -55.21
C MET A 14 32.98 6.25 -54.37
N ALA A 15 32.06 5.51 -53.78
CA ALA A 15 32.32 4.18 -53.23
C ALA A 15 31.85 3.13 -54.24
N VAL A 16 32.77 2.22 -54.55
CA VAL A 16 32.69 1.18 -55.57
C VAL A 16 31.82 0.03 -55.06
N SER A 17 30.80 -0.36 -55.83
CA SER A 17 29.98 -1.53 -55.55
C SER A 17 30.80 -2.81 -55.75
N SER A 18 31.04 -3.53 -54.66
CA SER A 18 31.62 -4.87 -54.67
C SER A 18 30.53 -5.91 -54.91
N CYS A 19 30.63 -6.68 -55.99
CA CYS A 19 29.79 -7.83 -56.28
C CYS A 19 30.11 -8.96 -55.28
N GLY A 20 29.32 -9.08 -54.22
CA GLY A 20 29.33 -10.23 -53.31
C GLY A 20 28.61 -11.43 -53.94
N ALA A 21 29.24 -12.60 -53.89
CA ALA A 21 28.70 -13.87 -54.38
C ALA A 21 27.38 -14.25 -53.68
N PRO A 22 26.46 -14.97 -54.37
CA PRO A 22 25.20 -15.40 -53.78
C PRO A 22 25.43 -16.45 -52.67
N PRO A 23 24.63 -16.42 -51.59
CA PRO A 23 24.74 -17.38 -50.50
C PRO A 23 24.37 -18.80 -50.94
N PRO A 24 25.00 -19.85 -50.38
CA PRO A 24 24.68 -21.24 -50.70
C PRO A 24 23.26 -21.59 -50.23
N LEU A 25 22.58 -22.40 -51.05
CA LEU A 25 21.23 -22.90 -50.80
C LEU A 25 21.19 -23.76 -49.52
N PRO A 26 20.08 -23.73 -48.76
CA PRO A 26 19.90 -24.56 -47.57
C PRO A 26 19.74 -26.04 -47.96
N SER A 27 20.47 -26.91 -47.25
CA SER A 27 20.37 -28.37 -47.38
C SER A 27 18.97 -28.88 -47.01
N PRO A 28 18.45 -29.93 -47.68
CA PRO A 28 17.16 -30.52 -47.34
C PRO A 28 17.20 -31.20 -45.96
N PRO A 29 16.06 -31.23 -45.23
CA PRO A 29 15.97 -31.83 -43.91
C PRO A 29 16.15 -33.35 -43.96
N VAL A 30 17.08 -33.85 -43.15
CA VAL A 30 17.31 -35.28 -42.91
C VAL A 30 16.18 -35.79 -42.02
N HIS A 31 15.30 -36.63 -42.57
CA HIS A 31 14.29 -37.34 -41.79
C HIS A 31 14.96 -38.44 -40.94
N ILE A 32 15.01 -38.23 -39.63
CA ILE A 32 15.39 -39.27 -38.65
C ILE A 32 14.09 -39.99 -38.22
N PRO A 33 14.01 -41.32 -38.33
CA PRO A 33 12.86 -42.07 -37.83
C PRO A 33 12.82 -42.00 -36.29
N VAL A 34 11.77 -41.40 -35.75
CA VAL A 34 11.47 -41.42 -34.31
C VAL A 34 10.78 -42.74 -33.98
N THR A 35 11.48 -43.61 -33.27
CA THR A 35 10.89 -44.79 -32.63
C THR A 35 10.03 -44.32 -31.45
N GLN A 36 8.70 -44.43 -31.57
CA GLN A 36 7.78 -44.16 -30.45
C GLN A 36 7.93 -45.27 -29.40
N GLN A 37 8.61 -44.95 -28.31
CA GLN A 37 8.63 -45.76 -27.10
C GLN A 37 7.40 -45.39 -26.26
N SER A 38 6.44 -46.32 -26.20
CA SER A 38 5.22 -46.20 -25.42
C SER A 38 5.58 -46.08 -23.93
N ALA A 39 5.47 -44.88 -23.37
CA ALA A 39 5.69 -44.61 -21.95
C ALA A 39 4.42 -44.96 -21.16
N ALA A 40 4.60 -45.77 -20.12
CA ALA A 40 3.57 -46.09 -19.14
C ALA A 40 3.02 -44.82 -18.45
N PRO A 41 1.76 -44.82 -17.98
CA PRO A 41 1.15 -43.66 -17.33
C PRO A 41 1.96 -43.24 -16.09
N LEU A 42 2.41 -41.98 -16.10
CA LEU A 42 3.07 -41.32 -14.97
C LEU A 42 2.15 -41.39 -13.75
N ALA A 43 2.66 -41.98 -12.66
CA ALA A 43 2.06 -41.87 -11.34
C ALA A 43 2.00 -40.40 -10.90
N ALA A 44 0.90 -40.01 -10.25
CA ALA A 44 0.72 -38.68 -9.71
C ALA A 44 1.87 -38.29 -8.75
N PRO A 45 2.38 -37.05 -8.79
CA PRO A 45 3.46 -36.61 -7.92
C PRO A 45 2.99 -36.58 -6.46
N SER A 46 3.45 -37.54 -5.66
CA SER A 46 3.31 -37.50 -4.21
C SER A 46 4.05 -36.27 -3.66
N HIS A 47 3.32 -35.32 -3.08
CA HIS A 47 3.86 -34.14 -2.41
C HIS A 47 4.54 -34.50 -1.08
N SER A 48 5.65 -35.23 -1.12
CA SER A 48 6.59 -35.28 0.00
C SER A 48 7.20 -33.89 0.15
N GLY A 49 6.73 -33.13 1.14
CA GLY A 49 7.10 -31.74 1.42
C GLY A 49 8.53 -31.56 1.92
N THR A 50 9.51 -31.99 1.14
CA THR A 50 10.93 -31.72 1.37
C THR A 50 11.20 -30.25 1.15
N SER A 51 11.77 -29.60 2.17
CA SER A 51 12.22 -28.22 2.09
C SER A 51 13.40 -28.14 1.12
N GLN A 52 13.30 -27.32 0.08
CA GLN A 52 14.38 -27.07 -0.88
C GLN A 52 15.04 -25.73 -0.56
N ALA A 53 16.36 -25.73 -0.37
CA ALA A 53 17.12 -24.50 -0.23
C ALA A 53 17.15 -23.74 -1.57
N ILE A 54 16.98 -22.42 -1.52
CA ILE A 54 16.97 -21.54 -2.68
C ILE A 54 18.25 -20.69 -2.68
N ALA A 55 18.91 -20.63 -3.83
CA ALA A 55 20.04 -19.73 -4.05
C ALA A 55 19.56 -18.27 -3.96
N ILE A 56 20.33 -17.45 -3.25
CA ILE A 56 20.07 -16.02 -3.06
C ILE A 56 21.28 -15.26 -3.58
N ASP A 57 21.04 -14.22 -4.39
CA ASP A 57 22.08 -13.29 -4.82
C ASP A 57 21.77 -11.92 -4.22
N THR A 58 22.72 -11.33 -3.48
CA THR A 58 22.50 -10.00 -2.89
C THR A 58 22.47 -8.96 -4.01
N LEU A 59 21.31 -8.32 -4.18
CA LEU A 59 21.11 -7.22 -5.11
C LEU A 59 21.68 -5.92 -4.54
N ALA A 60 21.30 -5.62 -3.30
CA ALA A 60 21.74 -4.42 -2.61
C ALA A 60 21.61 -4.61 -1.10
N LYS A 61 22.56 -4.04 -0.34
CA LYS A 61 22.53 -4.03 1.12
C LYS A 61 23.08 -2.71 1.59
N GLY A 62 22.43 -2.11 2.58
CA GLY A 62 22.85 -0.81 3.09
C GLY A 62 22.10 -0.42 4.34
N ASP A 63 22.38 0.79 4.81
CA ASP A 63 21.93 1.31 6.09
C ASP A 63 21.28 2.70 5.95
N GLN A 64 20.92 3.09 4.73
CA GLN A 64 20.34 4.40 4.41
C GLN A 64 18.97 4.28 3.71
N SER A 65 18.06 3.46 4.24
CA SER A 65 16.67 3.45 3.76
C SER A 65 15.86 4.60 4.34
N LEU A 66 14.95 5.17 3.55
CA LEU A 66 13.93 6.11 4.01
C LEU A 66 12.67 5.41 4.58
N MET A 67 12.62 4.07 4.57
CA MET A 67 11.49 3.32 5.12
C MET A 67 11.52 3.32 6.65
N HIS A 68 10.55 3.97 7.28
CA HIS A 68 10.46 4.10 8.74
C HIS A 68 9.98 2.81 9.44
N GLN A 69 9.13 2.03 8.77
CA GLN A 69 8.56 0.82 9.35
C GLN A 69 9.34 -0.42 8.93
N PRO A 70 9.61 -1.36 9.86
CA PRO A 70 10.14 -2.65 9.50
C PRO A 70 9.14 -3.41 8.63
N GLY A 71 9.61 -4.10 7.61
CA GLY A 71 8.74 -4.80 6.69
C GLY A 71 9.49 -5.52 5.58
N TYR A 72 8.74 -6.16 4.70
CA TYR A 72 9.28 -6.80 3.50
C TYR A 72 8.38 -6.53 2.30
N GLN A 73 8.95 -6.64 1.10
CA GLN A 73 8.21 -6.51 -0.15
C GLN A 73 8.73 -7.50 -1.19
N ILE A 74 7.81 -8.12 -1.93
CA ILE A 74 8.11 -8.95 -3.10
C ILE A 74 7.97 -8.07 -4.33
N ILE A 75 9.00 -8.07 -5.17
CA ILE A 75 9.09 -7.24 -6.37
C ILE A 75 9.24 -8.19 -7.55
N ARG A 76 8.28 -8.13 -8.48
CA ARG A 76 8.17 -9.04 -9.63
C ARG A 76 8.47 -8.35 -10.95
N SER A 77 8.71 -7.04 -10.93
CA SER A 77 8.98 -6.25 -12.14
C SER A 77 9.96 -5.10 -11.88
N ALA A 78 10.61 -4.64 -12.94
CA ALA A 78 11.48 -3.47 -12.91
C ALA A 78 10.75 -2.19 -12.43
N GLY A 79 9.49 -2.00 -12.82
CA GLY A 79 8.69 -0.83 -12.44
C GLY A 79 8.37 -0.78 -10.94
N GLU A 80 8.13 -1.94 -10.33
CA GLU A 80 7.97 -2.06 -8.87
C GLU A 80 9.29 -1.78 -8.15
N LEU A 81 10.41 -2.32 -8.64
CA LEU A 81 11.74 -2.06 -8.06
C LEU A 81 12.07 -0.57 -8.09
N GLN A 82 11.83 0.09 -9.22
CA GLN A 82 12.09 1.52 -9.37
C GLN A 82 11.18 2.37 -8.45
N SER A 83 9.95 1.93 -8.21
CA SER A 83 9.04 2.60 -7.30
C SER A 83 9.48 2.45 -5.84
N LEU A 84 9.87 1.24 -5.45
CA LEU A 84 10.45 0.98 -4.13
C LEU A 84 11.75 1.74 -3.92
N ALA A 85 12.64 1.76 -4.91
CA ALA A 85 13.90 2.51 -4.88
C ALA A 85 13.67 3.99 -4.56
N ARG A 86 12.72 4.62 -5.26
CA ARG A 86 12.33 6.02 -5.01
C ARG A 86 11.74 6.22 -3.61
N GLN A 87 10.85 5.32 -3.17
CA GLN A 87 10.21 5.40 -1.86
C GLN A 87 11.22 5.23 -0.71
N ALA A 88 12.14 4.28 -0.84
CA ALA A 88 13.15 3.97 0.15
C ALA A 88 14.41 4.85 0.02
N GLY A 89 14.44 5.80 -0.93
CA GLY A 89 15.58 6.71 -1.14
C GLY A 89 16.87 6.01 -1.57
N LEU A 90 16.74 4.81 -2.13
CA LEU A 90 17.86 3.97 -2.49
C LEU A 90 18.40 4.41 -3.86
N LYS A 91 19.73 4.52 -3.96
CA LYS A 91 20.44 4.94 -5.17
C LYS A 91 21.23 3.76 -5.76
N ASP A 92 21.57 3.86 -7.04
CA ASP A 92 22.54 2.99 -7.71
C ASP A 92 22.15 1.49 -7.77
N PHE A 93 20.95 1.18 -8.30
CA PHE A 93 20.62 -0.18 -8.72
C PHE A 93 20.96 -0.37 -10.18
N ASP A 94 22.21 -0.75 -10.45
CA ASP A 94 22.66 -1.07 -11.80
C ASP A 94 22.79 -2.57 -11.96
N THR A 95 21.68 -3.29 -11.75
CA THR A 95 21.70 -4.77 -11.77
C THR A 95 20.69 -5.31 -12.75
N GLU A 96 21.21 -6.20 -13.59
CA GLU A 96 20.48 -6.98 -14.57
C GLU A 96 19.76 -8.13 -13.84
N VAL A 97 18.55 -7.86 -13.36
CA VAL A 97 17.64 -8.90 -12.86
C VAL A 97 16.88 -9.47 -14.06
N ASP A 98 16.95 -10.79 -14.26
CA ASP A 98 16.13 -11.45 -15.27
C ASP A 98 14.70 -11.62 -14.74
N TRP A 99 13.85 -10.61 -14.95
CA TRP A 99 12.45 -10.63 -14.48
C TRP A 99 11.57 -11.74 -15.09
N GLY A 100 12.06 -12.42 -16.13
CA GLY A 100 11.44 -13.63 -16.68
C GLY A 100 11.51 -14.78 -15.68
N GLU A 101 12.69 -14.99 -15.10
CA GLU A 101 13.02 -16.14 -14.25
C GLU A 101 13.25 -15.80 -12.77
N GLN A 102 13.38 -14.51 -12.44
CA GLN A 102 13.77 -14.02 -11.12
C GLN A 102 12.76 -13.01 -10.57
N MET A 103 12.82 -12.84 -9.25
CA MET A 103 12.12 -11.80 -8.51
C MET A 103 13.03 -11.28 -7.39
N VAL A 104 12.71 -10.11 -6.83
CA VAL A 104 13.48 -9.52 -5.74
C VAL A 104 12.68 -9.56 -4.44
N VAL A 105 13.33 -9.95 -3.36
CA VAL A 105 12.78 -9.86 -2.00
C VAL A 105 13.55 -8.77 -1.26
N ALA A 106 12.83 -7.71 -0.88
CA ALA A 106 13.36 -6.61 -0.11
C ALA A 106 12.93 -6.73 1.36
N VAL A 107 13.87 -6.57 2.28
CA VAL A 107 13.61 -6.53 3.72
C VAL A 107 14.19 -5.25 4.32
N PHE A 108 13.41 -4.59 5.18
CA PHE A 108 13.72 -3.31 5.82
C PHE A 108 13.64 -3.43 7.35
N ALA A 109 14.60 -2.84 8.05
CA ALA A 109 14.64 -2.80 9.51
C ALA A 109 13.80 -1.66 10.12
N GLY A 110 13.39 -0.68 9.31
CA GLY A 110 12.69 0.52 9.78
C GLY A 110 13.59 1.44 10.60
N ASP A 111 13.02 2.13 11.59
CA ASP A 111 13.73 3.03 12.52
C ASP A 111 14.65 2.30 13.54
N ARG A 112 14.92 1.00 13.36
CA ARG A 112 15.78 0.25 14.29
C ARG A 112 17.25 0.36 13.89
N PRO A 113 18.13 0.82 14.80
CA PRO A 113 19.55 0.86 14.54
C PRO A 113 20.12 -0.57 14.51
N GLY A 114 20.83 -0.92 13.44
CA GLY A 114 21.45 -2.23 13.31
C GLY A 114 21.75 -2.60 11.86
N THR A 115 22.04 -3.87 11.63
CA THR A 115 22.16 -4.44 10.29
C THR A 115 21.11 -5.53 10.11
N ILE A 116 20.61 -5.68 8.89
CA ILE A 116 19.65 -6.72 8.52
C ILE A 116 20.26 -7.58 7.41
N ASP A 117 20.07 -8.89 7.53
CA ASP A 117 20.57 -9.87 6.56
C ASP A 117 19.52 -10.95 6.30
N ILE A 118 19.44 -11.44 5.06
CA ILE A 118 18.56 -12.53 4.65
C ILE A 118 19.47 -13.74 4.59
N ALA A 119 19.60 -14.44 5.72
CA ALA A 119 20.61 -15.48 5.90
C ALA A 119 20.36 -16.73 5.05
N SER A 120 19.09 -17.03 4.73
CA SER A 120 18.73 -18.16 3.87
C SER A 120 17.28 -18.06 3.39
N MET A 121 17.00 -18.70 2.26
CA MET A 121 15.64 -18.90 1.75
C MET A 121 15.38 -20.37 1.45
N GLN A 122 14.18 -20.83 1.78
CA GLN A 122 13.75 -22.21 1.55
C GLN A 122 12.34 -22.22 0.95
N ALA A 123 12.10 -23.06 -0.04
CA ALA A 123 10.75 -23.36 -0.53
C ALA A 123 10.27 -24.68 0.06
N LYS A 124 9.04 -24.70 0.56
CA LYS A 124 8.34 -25.90 1.00
C LYS A 124 6.90 -25.84 0.51
N GLY A 125 6.62 -26.54 -0.60
CA GLY A 125 5.34 -26.42 -1.29
C GLY A 125 5.13 -24.99 -1.79
N ASP A 126 3.97 -24.41 -1.48
CA ASP A 126 3.60 -23.05 -1.89
C ASP A 126 4.07 -21.96 -0.93
N ILE A 127 5.01 -22.26 -0.02
CA ILE A 127 5.54 -21.31 0.95
C ILE A 127 7.04 -21.13 0.75
N LEU A 128 7.45 -19.88 0.55
CA LEU A 128 8.82 -19.43 0.53
C LEU A 128 9.16 -18.85 1.90
N THR A 129 10.01 -19.52 2.67
CA THR A 129 10.44 -19.04 3.99
C THR A 129 11.77 -18.31 3.87
N ALA A 130 11.82 -17.03 4.23
CA ALA A 130 13.04 -16.26 4.35
C ALA A 130 13.44 -16.16 5.83
N LYS A 131 14.65 -16.60 6.17
CA LYS A 131 15.23 -16.43 7.50
C LYS A 131 16.05 -15.14 7.52
N VAL A 132 15.55 -14.15 8.24
CA VAL A 132 16.18 -12.85 8.41
C VAL A 132 16.90 -12.82 9.75
N THR A 133 18.12 -12.30 9.75
CA THR A 133 18.88 -12.01 10.97
C THR A 133 19.05 -10.51 11.10
N PHE A 134 18.61 -9.98 12.23
CA PHE A 134 18.83 -8.58 12.61
C PHE A 134 19.89 -8.53 13.71
N GLN A 135 20.98 -7.79 13.49
CA GLN A 135 21.98 -7.52 14.50
C GLN A 135 21.78 -6.07 14.99
N PRO A 136 21.32 -5.86 16.23
CA PRO A 136 21.14 -4.52 16.77
C PRO A 136 22.49 -3.80 16.82
N GLY A 137 22.49 -2.52 16.41
CA GLY A 137 23.66 -1.67 16.54
C GLY A 137 23.96 -1.41 18.01
N THR A 138 25.23 -1.47 18.40
CA THR A 138 25.67 -1.12 19.77
C THR A 138 25.78 0.38 20.01
N GLY A 139 25.61 1.19 18.95
CA GLY A 139 25.63 2.65 19.05
C GLY A 139 24.36 3.17 19.70
N ALA A 140 24.51 4.03 20.71
CA ALA A 140 23.41 4.83 21.23
C ALA A 140 22.75 5.60 20.07
N PRO A 141 21.41 5.71 20.03
CA PRO A 141 20.73 6.49 19.01
C PRO A 141 21.27 7.92 19.05
N SER A 142 22.09 8.30 18.07
CA SER A 142 22.64 9.64 18.02
C SER A 142 21.48 10.59 17.73
N GLY A 143 21.31 11.62 18.57
CA GLY A 143 20.16 12.53 18.53
C GLY A 143 20.08 13.42 17.28
N SER A 144 20.86 13.15 16.22
CA SER A 144 20.89 13.97 15.01
C SER A 144 20.36 13.21 13.79
N GLY A 145 19.04 13.10 13.71
CA GLY A 145 18.27 13.46 12.50
C GLY A 145 18.26 12.56 11.25
N ALA A 146 19.13 11.56 11.11
CA ALA A 146 19.07 10.62 10.00
C ALA A 146 19.41 9.22 10.51
N GLY A 147 18.42 8.56 11.12
CA GLY A 147 18.59 7.20 11.61
C GLY A 147 19.07 6.30 10.48
N SER A 148 20.16 5.60 10.71
CA SER A 148 20.63 4.53 9.83
C SER A 148 19.55 3.43 9.83
N ARG A 149 18.94 3.18 8.67
CA ARG A 149 17.87 2.20 8.47
C ARG A 149 18.36 1.11 7.54
N ALA A 150 18.66 -0.04 8.12
CA ALA A 150 19.16 -1.18 7.39
C ALA A 150 18.14 -1.75 6.41
N TYR A 151 18.63 -2.14 5.24
CA TYR A 151 17.88 -2.87 4.23
C TYR A 151 18.74 -3.94 3.58
N HIS A 152 18.10 -5.00 3.08
CA HIS A 152 18.73 -6.03 2.27
C HIS A 152 17.75 -6.48 1.18
N LEU A 153 18.19 -6.37 -0.07
CA LEU A 153 17.48 -6.84 -1.27
C LEU A 153 18.25 -8.04 -1.81
N VAL A 154 17.56 -9.14 -2.03
CA VAL A 154 18.11 -10.34 -2.67
C VAL A 154 17.30 -10.71 -3.90
N VAL A 155 17.99 -11.18 -4.94
CA VAL A 155 17.41 -11.82 -6.11
C VAL A 155 17.21 -13.29 -5.80
N VAL A 156 16.04 -13.81 -6.17
CA VAL A 156 15.70 -15.23 -6.06
C VAL A 156 14.97 -15.70 -7.31
N PRO A 157 14.98 -17.01 -7.61
CA PRO A 157 14.11 -17.59 -8.62
C PRO A 157 12.65 -17.18 -8.40
N LYS A 158 11.99 -16.82 -9.48
CA LYS A 158 10.60 -16.37 -9.50
C LYS A 158 9.71 -17.46 -8.94
N SER A 159 8.90 -17.10 -7.95
CA SER A 159 8.00 -18.03 -7.29
C SER A 159 6.61 -17.43 -7.15
N THR A 160 5.59 -18.28 -7.28
CA THR A 160 4.21 -17.96 -6.92
C THR A 160 3.92 -18.26 -5.45
N ALA A 161 4.88 -18.85 -4.73
CA ALA A 161 4.77 -19.17 -3.33
C ALA A 161 4.57 -17.91 -2.46
N GLU A 162 3.84 -18.06 -1.37
CA GLU A 162 3.67 -17.04 -0.34
C GLU A 162 4.98 -16.87 0.44
N LEU A 163 5.42 -15.62 0.63
CA LEU A 163 6.64 -15.33 1.37
C LEU A 163 6.34 -15.23 2.87
N ASN A 164 6.88 -16.17 3.65
CA ASN A 164 6.90 -16.13 5.10
C ASN A 164 8.28 -15.65 5.59
N VAL A 165 8.35 -14.44 6.12
CA VAL A 165 9.62 -13.90 6.64
C VAL A 165 9.72 -14.12 8.14
N ARG A 166 10.73 -14.88 8.58
CA ARG A 166 11.00 -15.16 9.99
C ARG A 166 12.20 -14.38 10.47
N GLY A 167 12.15 -13.88 11.70
CA GLY A 167 13.27 -13.17 12.33
C GLY A 167 13.34 -11.68 12.00
N LEU A 168 12.31 -11.12 11.34
CA LEU A 168 12.12 -9.68 11.45
C LEU A 168 11.80 -9.33 12.90
N PRO A 169 12.39 -8.26 13.42
CA PRO A 169 12.14 -7.87 14.79
C PRO A 169 10.70 -7.34 14.86
N GLU A 170 9.85 -7.98 15.67
CA GLU A 170 8.44 -7.62 15.84
C GLU A 170 8.32 -6.15 16.24
N PRO A 171 7.38 -5.35 15.68
CA PRO A 171 7.11 -3.99 16.14
C PRO A 171 7.02 -4.00 17.66
N GLN A 172 8.03 -3.48 18.35
CA GLN A 172 7.90 -3.32 19.80
C GLN A 172 6.81 -2.27 19.96
N ALA A 173 5.61 -2.72 20.36
CA ALA A 173 4.61 -1.81 20.89
C ALA A 173 5.35 -0.93 21.89
N ALA A 174 5.30 0.39 21.68
CA ALA A 174 6.00 1.35 22.51
C ALA A 174 5.78 0.96 23.96
N VAL A 175 6.86 0.56 24.66
CA VAL A 175 6.76 0.11 26.04
C VAL A 175 6.06 1.24 26.78
N PRO A 176 4.84 1.05 27.30
CA PRO A 176 4.14 2.13 27.97
C PRO A 176 5.05 2.58 29.11
N THR A 177 5.40 3.86 29.11
CA THR A 177 6.21 4.44 30.17
C THR A 177 5.51 4.10 31.49
N PRO A 178 6.18 3.45 32.46
CA PRO A 178 5.50 2.97 33.65
C PRO A 178 4.95 4.16 34.43
N THR A 179 3.63 4.34 34.37
CA THR A 179 2.90 5.20 35.29
C THR A 179 2.84 4.45 36.60
N ALA A 180 3.43 5.03 37.65
CA ALA A 180 3.53 4.40 38.96
C ALA A 180 2.15 4.15 39.58
N SER A 181 2.00 2.93 40.11
CA SER A 181 1.21 2.57 41.30
C SER A 181 -0.32 2.66 41.26
N ALA A 182 -0.99 1.50 41.27
CA ALA A 182 -2.11 1.22 42.18
C ALA A 182 -2.46 -0.29 42.25
N ALA A 183 -2.29 -0.83 43.46
CA ALA A 183 -3.00 -1.91 44.17
C ALA A 183 -3.71 -3.09 43.45
N ALA A 184 -3.41 -4.27 43.99
CA ALA A 184 -3.86 -5.61 43.62
C ALA A 184 -5.36 -5.91 43.89
N SER A 185 -5.91 -6.85 43.11
CA SER A 185 -7.09 -7.65 43.46
C SER A 185 -6.95 -9.10 42.96
N PRO A 186 -7.61 -10.08 43.63
CA PRO A 186 -7.17 -11.46 43.69
C PRO A 186 -7.66 -12.39 42.56
N ALA A 187 -6.96 -13.51 42.45
CA ALA A 187 -7.04 -14.54 41.41
C ALA A 187 -8.38 -15.29 41.31
N PRO A 188 -8.81 -15.70 40.09
CA PRO A 188 -9.88 -16.68 39.90
C PRO A 188 -9.36 -18.13 39.93
N VAL A 189 -10.20 -19.01 40.48
CA VAL A 189 -10.04 -20.46 40.60
C VAL A 189 -10.13 -21.20 39.26
N PRO A 190 -9.42 -22.33 39.07
CA PRO A 190 -9.52 -23.16 37.86
C PRO A 190 -10.73 -24.11 37.92
N VAL A 191 -11.53 -24.15 36.85
CA VAL A 191 -12.58 -25.16 36.62
C VAL A 191 -12.08 -26.12 35.54
N ALA A 192 -12.02 -27.41 35.90
CA ALA A 192 -11.63 -28.51 35.03
C ALA A 192 -12.84 -29.10 34.28
N GLY A 193 -12.59 -29.54 33.04
CA GLY A 193 -13.37 -30.61 32.39
C GLY A 193 -14.11 -30.21 31.11
N SER A 194 -13.59 -30.67 29.97
CA SER A 194 -14.36 -31.52 29.05
C SER A 194 -13.47 -32.04 27.92
N SER A 195 -13.33 -33.36 27.87
CA SER A 195 -12.62 -34.12 26.86
C SER A 195 -13.54 -34.31 25.66
N GLY A 196 -13.19 -33.72 24.51
CA GLY A 196 -13.89 -33.87 23.23
C GLY A 196 -13.01 -34.60 22.23
N ALA A 197 -13.58 -35.63 21.59
CA ALA A 197 -12.94 -36.54 20.66
C ALA A 197 -12.32 -35.84 19.42
N PRO A 198 -11.30 -36.43 18.77
CA PRO A 198 -10.65 -35.86 17.60
C PRO A 198 -11.59 -35.86 16.40
N VAL A 199 -12.03 -34.66 16.00
CA VAL A 199 -12.68 -34.44 14.71
C VAL A 199 -11.60 -34.55 13.63
N THR A 200 -11.76 -35.50 12.73
CA THR A 200 -10.94 -35.71 11.55
C THR A 200 -10.93 -34.44 10.70
N ALA A 201 -9.79 -33.74 10.70
CA ALA A 201 -9.58 -32.55 9.87
C ALA A 201 -9.63 -32.94 8.38
N PRO A 202 -10.40 -32.24 7.52
CA PRO A 202 -10.33 -32.45 6.09
C PRO A 202 -8.93 -32.07 5.56
N PRO A 203 -8.35 -32.84 4.65
CA PRO A 203 -7.03 -32.57 4.08
C PRO A 203 -7.07 -31.39 3.11
N GLY A 204 -6.13 -30.44 3.31
CA GLY A 204 -5.56 -29.61 2.25
C GLY A 204 -6.44 -28.49 1.70
N THR A 205 -6.80 -27.51 2.53
CA THR A 205 -7.20 -26.20 2.01
C THR A 205 -5.95 -25.45 1.56
N SER A 206 -5.71 -25.38 0.25
CA SER A 206 -4.89 -24.31 -0.34
C SER A 206 -5.32 -23.00 0.32
N GLN A 207 -4.41 -22.37 1.07
CA GLN A 207 -4.58 -21.00 1.54
C GLN A 207 -4.60 -20.12 0.29
N ASP A 208 -5.78 -19.98 -0.27
CA ASP A 208 -6.01 -19.24 -1.48
C ASP A 208 -5.79 -17.76 -1.14
N VAL A 209 -4.70 -17.22 -1.68
CA VAL A 209 -3.93 -16.09 -1.13
C VAL A 209 -4.81 -14.84 -1.04
N VAL A 210 -4.97 -14.26 0.15
CA VAL A 210 -5.61 -12.94 0.31
C VAL A 210 -4.74 -11.87 -0.32
N GLN A 211 -5.32 -11.05 -1.20
CA GLN A 211 -4.58 -10.00 -1.91
C GLN A 211 -5.06 -8.62 -1.48
N LEU A 212 -4.14 -7.82 -0.95
CA LEU A 212 -4.38 -6.41 -0.66
C LEU A 212 -4.58 -5.61 -1.95
N ILE A 213 -5.69 -4.88 -2.05
CA ILE A 213 -6.01 -4.05 -3.22
C ILE A 213 -5.60 -2.60 -2.96
N ALA A 214 -6.04 -2.04 -1.84
CA ALA A 214 -5.76 -0.68 -1.44
C ALA A 214 -5.84 -0.53 0.08
N GLN A 215 -5.01 0.33 0.65
CA GLN A 215 -5.08 0.72 2.06
C GLN A 215 -4.58 2.15 2.21
N GLY A 216 -5.10 2.87 3.20
CA GLY A 216 -4.57 4.19 3.50
C GLY A 216 -5.35 4.97 4.54
N PRO A 217 -4.85 6.16 4.89
CA PRO A 217 -5.46 7.04 5.88
C PRO A 217 -6.66 7.83 5.35
N THR A 218 -6.88 7.88 4.03
CA THR A 218 -7.89 8.76 3.42
C THR A 218 -8.79 8.01 2.47
N SER A 219 -10.08 8.03 2.75
CA SER A 219 -11.19 7.57 1.91
C SER A 219 -12.14 8.74 1.65
N GLY A 220 -13.09 8.61 0.73
CA GLY A 220 -14.28 9.47 0.62
C GLY A 220 -15.46 9.01 1.49
N VAL A 221 -15.31 7.86 2.16
CA VAL A 221 -16.35 7.24 2.99
C VAL A 221 -16.30 7.85 4.40
N LYS A 222 -17.34 8.64 4.75
CA LYS A 222 -17.40 9.37 6.03
C LYS A 222 -17.92 8.56 7.20
N GLN A 223 -18.72 7.53 6.96
CA GLN A 223 -19.31 6.70 8.03
C GLN A 223 -18.62 5.34 8.10
N PRO A 224 -18.43 4.76 9.30
CA PRO A 224 -17.81 3.47 9.45
C PRO A 224 -18.69 2.38 8.84
N VAL A 225 -18.16 1.67 7.85
CA VAL A 225 -18.90 0.66 7.09
C VAL A 225 -18.00 -0.50 6.69
N ASN A 226 -18.53 -1.71 6.84
CA ASN A 226 -17.94 -2.93 6.30
C ASN A 226 -18.82 -3.42 5.15
N VAL A 227 -18.20 -3.67 4.00
CA VAL A 227 -18.88 -4.16 2.80
C VAL A 227 -18.21 -5.41 2.26
N VAL A 228 -19.03 -6.36 1.83
CA VAL A 228 -18.61 -7.54 1.07
C VAL A 228 -19.18 -7.39 -0.32
N ILE A 229 -18.31 -7.38 -1.31
CA ILE A 229 -18.63 -7.04 -2.69
C ILE A 229 -18.46 -8.30 -3.53
N GLN A 230 -19.53 -8.69 -4.21
CA GLN A 230 -19.57 -9.95 -4.95
C GLN A 230 -19.82 -9.76 -6.45
N ASN A 231 -20.18 -8.55 -6.89
CA ASN A 231 -20.44 -8.22 -8.28
C ASN A 231 -19.81 -6.89 -8.69
N ALA A 232 -19.70 -6.68 -10.01
CA ALA A 232 -18.99 -5.53 -10.57
C ALA A 232 -19.72 -4.20 -10.30
N GLU A 233 -21.05 -4.22 -10.22
CA GLU A 233 -21.85 -3.02 -9.96
C GLU A 233 -21.59 -2.48 -8.55
N GLU A 234 -21.63 -3.35 -7.53
CA GLU A 234 -21.25 -3.04 -6.15
C GLU A 234 -19.80 -2.55 -6.07
N TRP A 235 -18.89 -3.19 -6.82
CA TRP A 235 -17.48 -2.78 -6.83
C TRP A 235 -17.31 -1.36 -7.36
N ASN A 236 -17.97 -1.04 -8.47
CA ASN A 236 -17.96 0.30 -9.07
C ASN A 236 -18.56 1.34 -8.11
N ALA A 237 -19.67 1.00 -7.43
CA ALA A 237 -20.32 1.89 -6.49
C ALA A 237 -19.42 2.19 -5.27
N VAL A 238 -18.87 1.16 -4.63
CA VAL A 238 -17.98 1.33 -3.47
C VAL A 238 -16.70 2.07 -3.87
N TRP A 239 -16.08 1.71 -5.00
CA TRP A 239 -14.87 2.40 -5.46
C TRP A 239 -15.14 3.87 -5.79
N GLY A 240 -16.28 4.18 -6.42
CA GLY A 240 -16.68 5.55 -6.72
C GLY A 240 -16.87 6.42 -5.48
N VAL A 241 -17.45 5.87 -4.42
CA VAL A 241 -17.57 6.58 -3.12
C VAL A 241 -16.21 6.71 -2.45
N HIS A 242 -15.42 5.64 -2.43
CA HIS A 242 -14.08 5.62 -1.85
C HIS A 242 -13.14 6.65 -2.51
N ALA A 243 -13.11 6.71 -3.84
CA ALA A 243 -12.27 7.61 -4.61
C ALA A 243 -12.69 9.09 -4.53
N LYS A 244 -13.91 9.38 -4.06
CA LYS A 244 -14.48 10.73 -4.09
C LYS A 244 -13.69 11.67 -3.18
N GLY A 245 -13.14 12.73 -3.78
CA GLY A 245 -12.40 13.76 -3.05
C GLY A 245 -10.95 13.41 -2.75
N ILE A 246 -10.44 12.28 -3.26
CA ILE A 246 -9.01 11.94 -3.18
C ILE A 246 -8.33 12.50 -4.44
N PRO A 247 -7.42 13.51 -4.33
CA PRO A 247 -6.83 14.20 -5.49
C PRO A 247 -6.04 13.29 -6.43
N GLN A 248 -5.59 12.14 -5.92
CA GLN A 248 -4.84 11.12 -6.66
C GLN A 248 -5.45 9.74 -6.42
N ALA A 249 -6.78 9.63 -6.54
CA ALA A 249 -7.45 8.35 -6.48
C ALA A 249 -6.87 7.41 -7.55
N GLN A 250 -6.48 6.21 -7.13
CA GLN A 250 -6.03 5.19 -8.07
C GLN A 250 -7.18 4.79 -9.00
N SER A 251 -6.86 4.46 -10.24
CA SER A 251 -7.82 3.84 -11.16
C SER A 251 -8.35 2.55 -10.54
N GLN A 252 -9.65 2.28 -10.74
CA GLN A 252 -10.29 1.10 -10.20
C GLN A 252 -9.60 -0.19 -10.69
N PRO A 253 -9.13 -1.05 -9.77
CA PRO A 253 -8.51 -2.31 -10.13
C PRO A 253 -9.49 -3.26 -10.82
N ALA A 254 -9.05 -3.87 -11.93
CA ALA A 254 -9.78 -4.95 -12.60
C ALA A 254 -9.60 -6.26 -11.82
N ILE A 255 -10.68 -6.73 -11.20
CA ILE A 255 -10.70 -7.94 -10.35
C ILE A 255 -11.72 -8.92 -10.92
N ASP A 256 -11.31 -10.18 -11.06
CA ASP A 256 -12.20 -11.27 -11.47
C ASP A 256 -13.13 -11.69 -10.31
N LEU A 257 -14.27 -11.02 -10.23
CA LEU A 257 -15.29 -11.26 -9.19
C LEU A 257 -16.03 -12.59 -9.35
N THR A 258 -15.76 -13.36 -10.42
CA THR A 258 -16.28 -14.74 -10.53
C THR A 258 -15.52 -15.68 -9.59
N LYS A 259 -14.23 -15.40 -9.35
CA LYS A 259 -13.33 -16.20 -8.52
C LYS A 259 -13.04 -15.59 -7.16
N ARG A 260 -13.29 -14.29 -7.00
CA ARG A 260 -12.93 -13.54 -5.79
C ARG A 260 -14.11 -12.73 -5.25
N SER A 261 -14.10 -12.46 -3.96
CA SER A 261 -14.94 -11.44 -3.32
C SER A 261 -14.05 -10.32 -2.81
N ILE A 262 -14.54 -9.09 -2.80
CA ILE A 262 -13.80 -7.95 -2.25
C ILE A 262 -14.38 -7.61 -0.90
N ILE A 263 -13.53 -7.35 0.08
CA ILE A 263 -13.91 -6.90 1.41
C ILE A 263 -13.35 -5.49 1.59
N GLY A 264 -14.24 -4.54 1.81
CA GLY A 264 -13.91 -3.16 2.13
C GLY A 264 -14.22 -2.87 3.60
N ILE A 265 -13.21 -2.45 4.35
CA ILE A 265 -13.31 -2.01 5.74
C ILE A 265 -13.02 -0.52 5.75
N PHE A 266 -14.01 0.28 6.11
CA PHE A 266 -13.90 1.73 6.19
C PHE A 266 -14.22 2.18 7.61
N LEU A 267 -13.31 2.88 8.27
CA LEU A 267 -13.55 3.38 9.63
C LEU A 267 -14.33 4.70 9.65
N GLY A 268 -14.63 5.28 8.49
CA GLY A 268 -15.26 6.60 8.43
C GLY A 268 -14.34 7.70 8.93
N GLU A 269 -14.90 8.89 9.17
CA GLU A 269 -14.17 10.04 9.68
C GLU A 269 -13.75 9.81 11.13
N GLN A 270 -12.43 9.72 11.35
CA GLN A 270 -11.80 9.54 12.65
C GLN A 270 -11.17 10.86 13.10
N THR A 271 -11.59 11.35 14.26
CA THR A 271 -11.00 12.54 14.89
C THR A 271 -9.73 12.23 15.68
N GLN A 272 -9.51 10.96 16.03
CA GLN A 272 -8.43 10.53 16.92
C GLN A 272 -7.30 9.88 16.15
N GLY A 273 -6.37 10.66 15.60
CA GLY A 273 -5.02 10.24 15.19
C GLY A 273 -4.81 8.87 14.56
N VAL A 274 -5.81 8.31 13.89
CA VAL A 274 -5.74 7.01 13.23
C VAL A 274 -5.06 7.20 11.89
N SER A 275 -4.06 6.38 11.60
CA SER A 275 -3.34 6.40 10.32
C SER A 275 -3.74 5.24 9.40
N GLY A 276 -4.26 4.13 9.94
CA GLY A 276 -4.58 2.96 9.13
C GLY A 276 -5.23 1.83 9.90
N ILE A 277 -5.39 0.71 9.21
CA ILE A 277 -5.93 -0.55 9.73
C ILE A 277 -4.89 -1.64 9.44
N ALA A 278 -4.50 -2.39 10.46
CA ALA A 278 -3.67 -3.59 10.29
C ALA A 278 -4.55 -4.82 10.49
N ILE A 279 -4.34 -5.85 9.66
CA ILE A 279 -5.00 -7.15 9.80
C ILE A 279 -4.08 -8.09 10.55
N ASP A 280 -4.61 -8.69 11.61
CA ASP A 280 -3.91 -9.64 12.46
C ASP A 280 -4.16 -11.07 12.00
N SER A 281 -5.42 -11.41 11.69
CA SER A 281 -5.77 -12.73 11.18
C SER A 281 -7.03 -12.72 10.32
N ILE A 282 -7.10 -13.68 9.40
CA ILE A 282 -8.30 -14.01 8.63
C ILE A 282 -8.57 -15.48 8.88
N GLU A 283 -9.63 -15.75 9.63
CA GLU A 283 -9.98 -17.10 10.07
C GLU A 283 -11.25 -17.56 9.36
N PRO A 284 -11.22 -18.69 8.63
CA PRO A 284 -12.45 -19.33 8.19
C PRO A 284 -13.18 -19.90 9.42
N GLY A 285 -14.43 -19.49 9.63
CA GLY A 285 -15.34 -20.02 10.64
C GLY A 285 -16.49 -20.81 10.02
N ASN A 286 -17.37 -21.35 10.86
CA ASN A 286 -18.55 -22.14 10.48
C ASN A 286 -19.54 -21.33 9.61
N GLY A 287 -19.27 -21.20 8.31
CA GLY A 287 -20.06 -20.39 7.39
C GLY A 287 -19.82 -18.87 7.52
N LYS A 288 -18.72 -18.48 8.16
CA LYS A 288 -18.31 -17.08 8.32
C LYS A 288 -16.84 -16.88 7.99
N VAL A 289 -16.45 -15.69 7.57
CA VAL A 289 -15.04 -15.27 7.51
C VAL A 289 -14.83 -14.23 8.61
N ILE A 290 -13.99 -14.54 9.59
CA ILE A 290 -13.68 -13.62 10.69
C ILE A 290 -12.39 -12.91 10.36
N ILE A 291 -12.44 -11.59 10.27
CA ILE A 291 -11.29 -10.74 10.04
C ILE A 291 -10.98 -10.02 11.34
N LYS A 292 -9.84 -10.35 11.94
CA LYS A 292 -9.33 -9.66 13.13
C LYS A 292 -8.28 -8.67 12.70
N GLY A 293 -8.37 -7.46 13.23
CA GLY A 293 -7.40 -6.42 12.98
C GLY A 293 -7.39 -5.42 14.10
N HIS A 294 -6.51 -4.44 14.01
CA HIS A 294 -6.45 -3.32 14.92
C HIS A 294 -6.20 -2.02 14.19
N VAL A 295 -6.56 -0.93 14.86
CA VAL A 295 -6.31 0.42 14.39
C VAL A 295 -4.84 0.78 14.60
N VAL A 296 -4.17 1.27 13.56
CA VAL A 296 -2.80 1.78 13.64
C VAL A 296 -2.85 3.29 13.89
N GLY A 297 -2.47 3.72 15.10
CA GLY A 297 -2.37 5.14 15.47
C GLY A 297 -1.15 5.84 14.87
N GLY A 298 -1.14 7.18 14.91
CA GLY A 298 0.04 8.00 14.58
C GLY A 298 -0.21 9.33 13.87
N GLY A 299 -1.47 9.68 13.56
CA GLY A 299 -1.83 10.94 12.90
C GLY A 299 -2.18 12.07 13.85
N GLN A 300 -2.07 13.33 13.41
CA GLN A 300 -2.62 14.50 14.13
C GLN A 300 -3.81 15.15 13.40
N ALA A 301 -4.21 14.62 12.23
CA ALA A 301 -5.30 15.14 11.42
C ALA A 301 -6.48 14.16 11.39
N ALA A 302 -7.68 14.70 11.13
CA ALA A 302 -8.84 13.88 10.84
C ALA A 302 -8.55 13.00 9.63
N ALA A 303 -8.74 11.69 9.79
CA ALA A 303 -8.44 10.69 8.78
C ALA A 303 -9.70 9.89 8.44
N GLN A 304 -9.72 9.25 7.28
CA GLN A 304 -10.74 8.27 6.89
C GLN A 304 -10.06 6.94 6.54
N PRO A 305 -9.54 6.22 7.55
CA PRO A 305 -8.75 5.02 7.33
C PRO A 305 -9.59 3.94 6.66
N PHE A 306 -8.98 3.26 5.71
CA PHE A 306 -9.63 2.21 4.96
C PHE A 306 -8.67 1.10 4.56
N LEU A 307 -9.24 -0.08 4.33
CA LEU A 307 -8.57 -1.27 3.84
C LEU A 307 -9.50 -1.99 2.86
N ILE A 308 -8.99 -2.30 1.67
CA ILE A 308 -9.70 -3.05 0.64
C ILE A 308 -8.82 -4.22 0.24
N MET A 309 -9.38 -5.42 0.32
CA MET A 309 -8.68 -6.66 -0.01
C MET A 309 -9.59 -7.60 -0.78
N SER A 310 -9.00 -8.47 -1.60
CA SER A 310 -9.73 -9.56 -2.24
C SER A 310 -9.46 -10.88 -1.54
N VAL A 311 -10.53 -11.63 -1.32
CA VAL A 311 -10.52 -12.98 -0.78
C VAL A 311 -11.04 -13.95 -1.83
N PRO A 312 -10.77 -15.26 -1.71
CA PRO A 312 -11.43 -16.28 -2.50
C PRO A 312 -12.95 -16.12 -2.48
N LYS A 313 -13.63 -16.47 -3.58
CA LYS A 313 -15.09 -16.31 -3.67
C LYS A 313 -15.74 -16.99 -2.47
N THR A 314 -16.48 -16.21 -1.69
CA THR A 314 -17.14 -16.71 -0.49
C THR A 314 -18.57 -16.24 -0.45
N SER A 315 -19.47 -17.18 -0.17
CA SER A 315 -20.87 -16.90 0.19
C SER A 315 -21.04 -16.76 1.71
N ALA A 316 -19.97 -16.92 2.49
CA ALA A 316 -20.00 -16.82 3.93
C ALA A 316 -20.24 -15.38 4.39
N THR A 317 -20.86 -15.24 5.56
CA THR A 317 -21.00 -13.92 6.19
C THR A 317 -19.64 -13.45 6.68
N VAL A 318 -19.22 -12.24 6.31
CA VAL A 318 -17.96 -11.67 6.82
C VAL A 318 -18.24 -10.95 8.14
N GLU A 319 -17.47 -11.30 9.15
CA GLU A 319 -17.49 -10.65 10.46
C GLU A 319 -16.15 -9.95 10.66
N VAL A 320 -16.18 -8.63 10.86
CA VAL A 320 -14.98 -7.81 11.00
C VAL A 320 -14.86 -7.35 12.44
N GLN A 321 -13.75 -7.71 13.07
CA GLN A 321 -13.41 -7.38 14.46
C GLN A 321 -12.16 -6.49 14.46
N ILE A 322 -12.36 -5.17 14.41
CA ILE A 322 -11.25 -4.20 14.51
C ILE A 322 -11.12 -3.71 15.95
N GLN A 323 -10.02 -4.05 16.61
CA GLN A 323 -9.70 -3.56 17.95
C GLN A 323 -9.32 -2.08 17.91
N GLY A 324 -9.96 -1.28 18.77
CA GLY A 324 -9.71 0.16 18.91
C GLY A 324 -10.40 1.06 17.88
N GLY A 325 -11.20 0.49 16.96
CA GLY A 325 -12.01 1.25 16.01
C GLY A 325 -13.47 1.40 16.46
N PRO A 326 -14.24 2.34 15.88
CA PRO A 326 -15.69 2.35 16.07
C PRO A 326 -16.29 1.04 15.51
N GLN A 327 -17.38 0.57 16.12
CA GLN A 327 -18.11 -0.55 15.54
C GLN A 327 -18.77 -0.11 14.23
N ALA A 328 -18.24 -0.62 13.12
CA ALA A 328 -18.78 -0.36 11.80
C ALA A 328 -20.07 -1.16 11.57
N GLN A 329 -21.00 -0.55 10.85
CA GLN A 329 -22.19 -1.26 10.40
C GLN A 329 -21.78 -2.19 9.26
N THR A 330 -22.00 -3.49 9.44
CA THR A 330 -21.93 -4.44 8.33
C THR A 330 -23.17 -4.23 7.48
N LEU A 331 -23.01 -3.64 6.29
CA LEU A 331 -24.09 -3.68 5.30
C LEU A 331 -24.20 -5.13 4.84
N GLY A 332 -25.27 -5.80 5.29
CA GLY A 332 -25.60 -7.15 4.85
C GLY A 332 -25.67 -7.20 3.33
N ASN A 333 -25.21 -8.32 2.76
CA ASN A 333 -25.25 -8.57 1.33
C ASN A 333 -26.68 -8.36 0.80
N PRO A 334 -26.98 -7.32 -0.01
CA PRO A 334 -28.34 -7.07 -0.49
C PRO A 334 -28.81 -8.12 -1.51
N GLY A 335 -27.94 -9.06 -1.92
CA GLY A 335 -28.22 -10.13 -2.89
C GLY A 335 -29.14 -11.26 -2.43
N GLY A 336 -29.88 -11.12 -1.32
CA GLY A 336 -30.95 -12.05 -0.94
C GLY A 336 -32.16 -11.93 -1.87
N ASN A 337 -32.08 -12.54 -3.05
CA ASN A 337 -33.13 -12.86 -4.02
C ASN A 337 -34.54 -12.29 -3.72
N ALA A 338 -34.74 -10.98 -3.93
CA ALA A 338 -36.07 -10.40 -4.05
C ALA A 338 -36.60 -10.71 -5.46
N GLN A 339 -37.24 -11.86 -5.59
CA GLN A 339 -37.97 -12.25 -6.79
C GLN A 339 -39.05 -11.21 -7.08
N ALA A 340 -38.90 -10.49 -8.19
CA ALA A 340 -39.86 -9.51 -8.68
C ALA A 340 -41.21 -10.18 -8.93
N GLY A 341 -42.12 -10.06 -7.97
CA GLY A 341 -43.53 -10.36 -8.15
C GLY A 341 -44.21 -9.24 -8.94
N ALA A 342 -44.57 -9.52 -10.19
CA ALA A 342 -45.49 -8.69 -10.95
C ALA A 342 -46.87 -8.69 -10.26
N GLY A 343 -47.34 -7.52 -9.82
CA GLY A 343 -48.66 -7.37 -9.20
C GLY A 343 -49.09 -5.90 -9.04
N GLN A 344 -49.85 -5.43 -10.04
CA GLN A 344 -50.87 -4.36 -10.10
C GLN A 344 -50.70 -2.97 -9.42
N PRO A 345 -51.24 -1.89 -10.05
CA PRO A 345 -51.16 -0.52 -9.58
C PRO A 345 -52.27 -0.21 -8.56
N GLY A 346 -51.91 0.39 -7.43
CA GLY A 346 -52.86 0.79 -6.39
C GLY A 346 -52.47 2.08 -5.69
N ALA A 347 -53.28 3.12 -5.93
CA ALA A 347 -53.58 4.27 -5.09
C ALA A 347 -52.42 5.13 -4.53
N GLN A 348 -52.28 6.30 -5.13
CA GLN A 348 -51.55 7.47 -4.66
C GLN A 348 -52.28 8.11 -3.45
N PRO A 349 -51.66 8.27 -2.27
CA PRO A 349 -52.25 9.04 -1.18
C PRO A 349 -52.07 10.55 -1.39
N ALA A 350 -53.12 11.28 -1.01
CA ALA A 350 -53.32 12.71 -1.23
C ALA A 350 -52.27 13.62 -0.56
N GLN A 351 -51.92 14.70 -1.26
CA GLN A 351 -51.22 15.86 -0.72
C GLN A 351 -52.11 16.63 0.28
N PRO A 352 -51.59 17.05 1.45
CA PRO A 352 -52.29 18.01 2.30
C PRO A 352 -52.16 19.44 1.74
N ALA A 353 -53.27 20.16 1.86
CA ALA A 353 -53.51 21.50 1.34
C ALA A 353 -52.63 22.59 1.97
N ALA A 354 -52.39 23.63 1.17
CA ALA A 354 -51.76 24.88 1.58
C ALA A 354 -52.65 25.70 2.52
N PRO A 355 -52.07 26.42 3.51
CA PRO A 355 -52.78 27.51 4.18
C PRO A 355 -52.52 28.85 3.45
N THR A 356 -53.58 29.38 2.84
CA THR A 356 -53.78 30.82 2.59
C THR A 356 -54.15 31.52 3.89
N GLY A 357 -53.45 32.62 4.22
CA GLY A 357 -53.84 33.48 5.35
C GLY A 357 -53.04 34.77 5.40
N PHE A 358 -53.68 35.87 5.00
CA PHE A 358 -53.23 37.25 4.96
C PHE A 358 -52.78 37.82 6.32
N GLY A 359 -51.80 38.74 6.31
CA GLY A 359 -51.49 39.61 7.44
C GLY A 359 -50.23 40.46 7.28
N GLN A 360 -50.35 41.62 6.61
CA GLN A 360 -49.49 42.80 6.79
C GLN A 360 -50.41 43.96 7.26
N PRO A 361 -49.92 45.10 7.80
CA PRO A 361 -48.53 45.55 7.98
C PRO A 361 -48.22 46.11 9.40
N GLY A 362 -46.93 46.33 9.70
CA GLY A 362 -46.51 47.02 10.92
C GLY A 362 -45.09 47.57 10.80
N SER A 363 -44.99 48.79 10.28
CA SER A 363 -43.78 49.63 10.30
C SER A 363 -43.36 49.97 11.73
N MET A 364 -42.10 49.75 12.11
CA MET A 364 -41.39 50.66 13.02
C MET A 364 -39.90 50.73 12.66
N ALA A 365 -39.46 51.96 12.45
CA ALA A 365 -38.09 52.39 12.32
C ALA A 365 -37.37 52.31 13.68
N GLY A 366 -36.08 51.95 13.67
CA GLY A 366 -35.23 51.92 14.87
C GLY A 366 -33.74 51.88 14.55
N LYS A 367 -33.13 53.07 14.54
CA LYS A 367 -31.71 53.49 14.55
C LYS A 367 -30.57 52.45 14.79
N PRO A 368 -29.40 52.64 14.15
CA PRO A 368 -28.15 51.99 14.53
C PRO A 368 -27.47 52.70 15.71
N GLY A 369 -27.13 51.93 16.75
CA GLY A 369 -26.35 52.39 17.91
C GLY A 369 -24.86 52.14 17.71
N PHE A 370 -24.10 53.22 17.55
CA PHE A 370 -22.65 53.27 17.72
C PHE A 370 -22.30 53.06 19.20
N GLY A 371 -21.26 52.26 19.46
CA GLY A 371 -20.71 52.06 20.80
C GLY A 371 -19.25 51.62 20.77
N GLN A 372 -18.34 52.59 20.62
CA GLN A 372 -17.05 52.61 21.32
C GLN A 372 -17.18 53.69 22.41
N PRO A 373 -16.56 53.54 23.60
CA PRO A 373 -15.21 54.12 23.73
C PRO A 373 -14.26 53.46 24.77
N VAL A 374 -12.96 53.66 24.52
CA VAL A 374 -11.82 54.03 25.41
C VAL A 374 -11.50 53.30 26.72
N GLY A 375 -10.18 53.13 26.91
CA GLY A 375 -9.48 52.92 28.18
C GLY A 375 -8.56 51.70 28.09
N GLY A 376 -7.23 51.76 28.16
CA GLY A 376 -6.34 52.75 28.74
C GLY A 376 -5.38 52.02 29.69
N SER A 377 -4.08 52.20 29.47
CA SER A 377 -2.99 51.99 30.43
C SER A 377 -2.61 50.55 30.81
N SER A 378 -1.38 50.13 30.49
CA SER A 378 -0.36 50.05 31.54
C SER A 378 1.06 49.92 30.96
N LEU A 379 1.87 50.91 31.31
CA LEU A 379 3.33 50.91 31.27
C LEU A 379 3.87 49.89 32.27
N GLY A 380 4.79 49.04 31.83
CA GLY A 380 5.57 48.15 32.68
C GLY A 380 6.92 47.89 32.04
N GLY A 381 7.85 48.83 32.17
CA GLY A 381 9.25 48.58 31.90
C GLY A 381 9.89 47.79 33.03
N MET A 382 10.87 46.94 32.71
CA MET A 382 12.06 46.67 33.53
C MET A 382 13.12 45.87 32.71
N PRO A 383 14.39 45.86 33.15
CA PRO A 383 15.53 46.04 32.25
C PRO A 383 16.48 44.82 32.17
N GLY A 384 17.38 44.86 31.17
CA GLY A 384 18.76 44.39 31.32
C GLY A 384 19.03 42.91 30.99
N GLY A 385 19.74 42.67 29.88
CA GLY A 385 20.39 41.39 29.56
C GLY A 385 21.24 41.51 28.29
N PRO A 386 22.39 40.82 28.20
CA PRO A 386 23.62 41.43 27.69
C PRO A 386 23.80 41.43 26.17
N ASN A 387 24.55 42.45 25.76
CA ASN A 387 25.18 42.71 24.48
C ASN A 387 25.95 41.47 23.97
N LEU A 388 25.45 40.83 22.91
CA LEU A 388 26.18 39.83 22.14
C LEU A 388 26.76 40.50 20.89
N GLY A 389 28.08 40.42 20.80
CA GLY A 389 28.88 41.08 19.79
C GLY A 389 28.48 40.76 18.35
N SER A 390 28.56 41.81 17.54
CA SER A 390 28.43 41.80 16.10
C SER A 390 29.38 40.79 15.45
N GLN A 391 28.85 39.68 14.95
CA GLN A 391 29.52 38.86 13.95
C GLN A 391 29.25 39.44 12.55
N PRO A 392 30.27 39.61 11.70
CA PRO A 392 30.09 40.01 10.31
C PRO A 392 29.47 38.86 9.50
N ALA A 393 28.48 39.20 8.67
CA ALA A 393 27.79 38.29 7.77
C ALA A 393 28.75 37.65 6.75
N PRO A 394 28.58 36.36 6.40
CA PRO A 394 29.31 35.75 5.29
C PRO A 394 28.79 36.25 3.93
N PRO A 395 29.65 36.36 2.91
CA PRO A 395 29.28 36.85 1.58
C PRO A 395 28.40 35.84 0.82
N PHE A 396 27.30 36.34 0.25
CA PHE A 396 26.44 35.61 -0.69
C PHE A 396 27.20 35.30 -2.00
N PRO A 397 27.22 34.04 -2.48
CA PRO A 397 27.62 33.76 -3.85
C PRO A 397 26.52 34.18 -4.84
N GLY A 398 26.96 34.85 -5.91
CA GLY A 398 26.13 35.55 -6.89
C GLY A 398 25.11 34.70 -7.63
N ARG A 399 23.91 35.27 -7.74
CA ARG A 399 22.80 34.79 -8.54
C ARG A 399 22.97 35.30 -9.98
N GLY A 400 23.59 34.48 -10.84
CA GLY A 400 23.63 34.70 -12.28
C GLY A 400 22.29 34.36 -12.91
N GLY A 401 21.57 35.38 -13.39
CA GLY A 401 20.35 35.21 -14.18
C GLY A 401 20.67 34.85 -15.63
N ILE A 402 20.08 33.77 -16.12
CA ILE A 402 19.97 33.49 -17.56
C ILE A 402 18.50 33.67 -17.95
N LEU A 403 18.27 34.70 -18.76
CA LEU A 403 17.06 34.90 -19.54
C LEU A 403 17.12 33.96 -20.76
N GLY A 404 16.21 33.00 -20.83
CA GLY A 404 15.97 32.19 -22.03
C GLY A 404 14.48 32.23 -22.36
N GLY A 405 14.13 33.03 -23.36
CA GLY A 405 12.79 33.11 -23.94
C GLY A 405 12.72 32.43 -25.31
N GLY A 406 11.49 32.10 -25.72
CA GLY A 406 11.09 31.69 -27.08
C GLY A 406 11.00 30.17 -27.23
N GLY A 407 9.87 29.55 -27.59
CA GLY A 407 8.74 30.02 -28.38
C GLY A 407 8.71 29.29 -29.72
N GLY A 408 7.73 28.43 -29.94
CA GLY A 408 7.45 27.73 -31.20
C GLY A 408 6.76 26.39 -30.91
N GLY A 409 5.52 26.12 -31.30
CA GLY A 409 4.75 26.62 -32.43
C GLY A 409 4.61 25.51 -33.47
N LEU A 410 3.66 24.60 -33.27
CA LEU A 410 2.98 23.84 -34.33
C LEU A 410 2.09 24.82 -35.15
N PRO A 411 1.61 24.55 -36.39
CA PRO A 411 1.24 23.22 -36.93
C PRO A 411 1.46 22.96 -38.45
N GLY A 412 1.44 21.66 -38.82
CA GLY A 412 0.88 21.03 -40.06
C GLY A 412 1.25 21.53 -41.46
N PRO A 413 0.68 20.92 -42.54
CA PRO A 413 -0.13 19.69 -42.61
C PRO A 413 0.66 18.39 -42.82
#